data_AF-A0A4Y5YKH1-F1
#
_entry.id   AF-A0A4Y5YKH1-F1
#
_cell.length_a   1.000
_cell.length_b   1.000
_cell.length_c   1.000
_cell.angle_alpha   90.00
_cell.angle_beta   90.00
_cell.angle_gamma   90.00
#
_symmetry.space_group_name_H-M   'P 1'
#
loop_
_entity.id
_entity.type
_entity.pdbx_description
1 polymer ?
#
loop_
_entity_poly.entity_id
_entity_poly.type
_entity_poly.pdbx_seq_one_letter_code
_entity_poly.pdbx_strand_id
1 'polypeptide(L)'
;MSSWEKRGNYLIEVSQRCLKGHKTFDLCRSHLVQASQISKGTIYNHFTSEADLIVAVACADYRRWLTQAELDTQQYKDPYLRYIFHHCQRLYHILLEQSFVIARVIPNESILIQAGDYYRDRFDRVLKQYQQWNAQTLTEIGVVDGFNRNELLCDYLRGAMINSDDAQKHYNDAEMYYQFSYAMTQLMGHSHKRMPTIKVFVQWLADKQESKG
;
A
#
# COMPACT_ATOMS: atom_id res chain seq x y z
N MET A 1 23.84 2.53 -4.32
CA MET A 1 23.15 1.23 -4.25
C MET A 1 24.12 0.14 -4.69
N SER A 2 24.42 -0.81 -3.80
CA SER A 2 25.36 -1.91 -4.07
C SER A 2 24.79 -2.91 -5.08
N SER A 3 25.66 -3.76 -5.66
CA SER A 3 25.24 -4.86 -6.55
C SER A 3 24.27 -5.83 -5.87
N TRP A 4 24.49 -6.07 -4.57
CA TRP A 4 23.60 -6.90 -3.74
C TRP A 4 22.22 -6.27 -3.59
N GLU A 5 22.14 -4.97 -3.29
CA GLU A 5 20.84 -4.27 -3.16
C GLU A 5 20.07 -4.21 -4.48
N LYS A 6 20.75 -3.96 -5.60
CA LYS A 6 20.13 -3.98 -6.93
C LYS A 6 19.47 -5.33 -7.23
N ARG A 7 20.18 -6.42 -6.92
CA ARG A 7 19.66 -7.78 -7.10
C ARG A 7 18.49 -8.08 -6.16
N GLY A 8 18.60 -7.67 -4.89
CA GLY A 8 17.51 -7.80 -3.92
C GLY A 8 16.23 -7.09 -4.40
N ASN A 9 16.35 -5.86 -4.89
CA ASN A 9 15.20 -5.11 -5.44
C ASN A 9 14.59 -5.81 -6.65
N TYR A 10 15.40 -6.30 -7.59
CA TYR A 10 14.91 -7.07 -8.74
C TYR A 10 14.15 -8.34 -8.31
N LEU A 11 14.66 -9.08 -7.32
CA LEU A 11 13.96 -10.26 -6.80
C LEU A 11 12.62 -9.89 -6.15
N ILE A 12 12.53 -8.75 -5.47
CA ILE A 12 11.27 -8.26 -4.90
C ILE A 12 10.28 -7.87 -6.01
N GLU A 13 10.75 -7.21 -7.07
CA GLU A 13 9.92 -6.88 -8.24
C GLU A 13 9.40 -8.15 -8.94
N VAL A 14 10.24 -9.18 -9.11
CA VAL A 14 9.81 -10.49 -9.61
C VAL A 14 8.75 -11.09 -8.68
N SER A 15 8.93 -10.99 -7.37
CA SER A 15 7.99 -11.51 -6.37
C SER A 15 6.62 -10.83 -6.47
N GLN A 16 6.60 -9.51 -6.55
CA GLN A 16 5.37 -8.72 -6.72
C GLN A 16 4.65 -9.06 -8.04
N ARG A 17 5.39 -9.32 -9.12
CA ARG A 17 4.81 -9.79 -10.39
C ARG A 17 4.21 -11.19 -10.28
N CYS A 18 4.90 -12.11 -9.61
CA CYS A 18 4.40 -13.47 -9.41
C CYS A 18 3.13 -13.52 -8.54
N LEU A 19 2.95 -12.55 -7.65
CA LEU A 19 1.78 -12.45 -6.77
C LEU A 19 0.60 -11.67 -7.40
N LYS A 20 0.72 -11.15 -8.63
CA LYS A 20 -0.37 -10.41 -9.27
C LYS A 20 -1.62 -11.29 -9.40
N GLY A 21 -2.76 -10.77 -8.94
CA GLY A 21 -4.05 -11.47 -8.93
C GLY A 21 -4.23 -12.50 -7.81
N HIS A 22 -3.19 -12.81 -7.03
CA HIS A 22 -3.27 -13.78 -5.94
C HIS A 22 -4.01 -13.18 -4.72
N LYS A 23 -4.74 -14.02 -3.99
CA LYS A 23 -5.45 -13.65 -2.74
C LYS A 23 -4.75 -14.16 -1.48
N THR A 24 -3.87 -15.13 -1.65
CA THR A 24 -3.05 -15.74 -0.60
C THR A 24 -1.58 -15.55 -0.96
N PHE A 25 -0.72 -15.43 0.05
CA PHE A 25 0.73 -15.39 -0.19
C PHE A 25 1.26 -16.83 -0.27
N ASP A 26 1.29 -17.38 -1.47
CA ASP A 26 1.73 -18.73 -1.81
C ASP A 26 3.09 -18.76 -2.54
N LEU A 27 3.73 -17.60 -2.66
CA LEU A 27 5.04 -17.47 -3.27
C LEU A 27 6.15 -17.95 -2.32
N CYS A 28 6.90 -18.95 -2.74
CA CYS A 28 8.10 -19.42 -2.04
C CYS A 28 9.39 -19.01 -2.79
N ARG A 29 10.52 -19.01 -2.10
CA ARG A 29 11.86 -18.76 -2.69
C ARG A 29 12.19 -19.69 -3.87
N SER A 30 11.68 -20.92 -3.88
CA SER A 30 11.84 -21.86 -5.00
C SER A 30 11.17 -21.37 -6.28
N HIS A 31 10.01 -20.71 -6.19
CA HIS A 31 9.29 -20.16 -7.35
C HIS A 31 10.11 -19.04 -8.02
N LEU A 32 10.89 -18.28 -7.24
CA LEU A 32 11.74 -17.23 -7.76
C LEU A 32 12.88 -17.73 -8.65
N VAL A 33 13.33 -18.97 -8.48
CA VAL A 33 14.41 -19.53 -9.33
C VAL A 33 13.98 -19.52 -10.79
N GLN A 34 12.79 -20.04 -11.07
CA GLN A 34 12.22 -20.09 -12.41
C GLN A 34 11.85 -18.70 -12.93
N ALA A 35 11.23 -17.88 -12.06
CA ALA A 35 10.73 -16.56 -12.46
C ALA A 35 11.83 -15.50 -12.69
N SER A 36 12.99 -15.63 -12.02
CA SER A 36 14.05 -14.62 -12.06
C SER A 36 15.28 -15.00 -12.90
N GLN A 37 15.43 -16.28 -13.25
CA GLN A 37 16.65 -16.85 -13.85
C GLN A 37 17.91 -16.66 -12.99
N ILE A 38 17.74 -16.47 -11.68
CA ILE A 38 18.83 -16.38 -10.70
C ILE A 38 19.01 -17.73 -10.01
N SER A 39 20.25 -18.09 -9.73
CA SER A 39 20.57 -19.36 -9.06
C SER A 39 19.88 -19.49 -7.69
N LYS A 40 19.49 -20.72 -7.35
CA LYS A 40 18.91 -21.06 -6.03
C LYS A 40 19.78 -20.55 -4.88
N GLY A 41 21.09 -20.79 -4.93
CA GLY A 41 22.00 -20.33 -3.87
C GLY A 41 21.97 -18.81 -3.69
N THR A 42 21.90 -18.04 -4.77
CA THR A 42 21.81 -16.58 -4.69
C THR A 42 20.48 -16.12 -4.09
N ILE A 43 19.34 -16.73 -4.47
CA ILE A 43 18.04 -16.38 -3.90
C ILE A 43 18.00 -16.67 -2.39
N TYR A 44 18.51 -17.83 -1.97
CA TYR A 44 18.52 -18.24 -0.56
C TYR A 44 19.49 -17.41 0.29
N ASN A 45 20.53 -16.84 -0.33
CA ASN A 45 21.39 -15.85 0.31
C ASN A 45 20.73 -14.48 0.46
N HIS A 46 19.78 -14.12 -0.42
CA HIS A 46 19.00 -12.88 -0.28
C HIS A 46 17.85 -13.05 0.70
N PHE A 47 17.15 -14.17 0.69
CA PHE A 47 16.06 -14.49 1.59
C PHE A 47 16.38 -15.79 2.33
N THR A 48 16.78 -15.68 3.59
CA THR A 48 17.21 -16.82 4.41
C THR A 48 16.02 -17.66 4.88
N SER A 49 14.83 -17.07 4.93
CA SER A 49 13.53 -17.72 5.20
C SER A 49 12.45 -17.26 4.22
N GLU A 50 11.28 -17.91 4.24
CA GLU A 50 10.11 -17.40 3.51
C GLU A 50 9.57 -16.11 4.15
N ALA A 51 9.76 -15.95 5.47
CA ALA A 51 9.41 -14.73 6.17
C ALA A 51 10.23 -13.53 5.65
N ASP A 52 11.53 -13.71 5.36
CA ASP A 52 12.33 -12.66 4.71
C ASP A 52 11.72 -12.19 3.39
N LEU A 53 11.27 -13.15 2.56
CA LEU A 53 10.63 -12.84 1.28
C LEU A 53 9.33 -12.05 1.48
N ILE A 54 8.45 -12.51 2.37
CA ILE A 54 7.18 -11.83 2.69
C ILE A 54 7.44 -10.40 3.18
N VAL A 55 8.35 -10.25 4.16
CA VAL A 55 8.68 -8.96 4.76
C VAL A 55 9.36 -8.04 3.75
N ALA A 56 10.18 -8.58 2.84
CA ALA A 56 10.76 -7.80 1.75
C ALA A 56 9.72 -7.25 0.77
N VAL A 57 8.71 -8.05 0.41
CA VAL A 57 7.57 -7.60 -0.40
C VAL A 57 6.77 -6.53 0.33
N ALA A 58 6.53 -6.70 1.63
CA ALA A 58 5.89 -5.68 2.47
C ALA A 58 6.68 -4.38 2.54
N CYS A 59 8.00 -4.47 2.71
CA CYS A 59 8.88 -3.29 2.68
C CYS A 59 8.74 -2.51 1.37
N ALA A 60 8.70 -3.21 0.24
CA ALA A 60 8.58 -2.57 -1.07
C ALA A 60 7.20 -1.92 -1.26
N ASP A 61 6.11 -2.56 -0.81
CA ASP A 61 4.77 -1.97 -0.87
C ASP A 61 4.70 -0.68 -0.03
N TYR A 62 5.09 -0.71 1.25
CA TYR A 62 5.07 0.48 2.09
C TYR A 62 6.02 1.57 1.60
N ARG A 63 7.20 1.22 1.07
CA ARG A 63 8.12 2.21 0.49
C ARG A 63 7.50 2.94 -0.69
N ARG A 64 6.83 2.20 -1.57
CA ARG A 64 6.10 2.77 -2.69
C ARG A 64 5.06 3.78 -2.21
N TRP A 65 4.25 3.41 -1.21
CA TRP A 65 3.23 4.31 -0.69
C TRP A 65 3.81 5.51 0.04
N LEU A 66 4.94 5.36 0.70
CA LEU A 66 5.67 6.49 1.29
C LEU A 66 6.18 7.46 0.22
N THR A 67 6.80 6.95 -0.86
CA THR A 67 7.22 7.78 -1.99
C THR A 67 6.03 8.46 -2.67
N GLN A 68 4.90 7.77 -2.83
CA GLN A 68 3.69 8.39 -3.36
C GLN A 68 3.16 9.49 -2.43
N ALA A 69 3.18 9.27 -1.11
CA ALA A 69 2.78 10.28 -0.13
C ALA A 69 3.64 11.56 -0.19
N GLU A 70 4.94 11.45 -0.48
CA GLU A 70 5.82 12.59 -0.72
C GLU A 70 5.38 13.39 -1.97
N LEU A 71 5.04 12.69 -3.06
CA LEU A 71 4.51 13.32 -4.27
C LEU A 71 3.15 13.99 -4.01
N ASP A 72 2.27 13.32 -3.28
CA ASP A 72 0.94 13.83 -2.94
C ASP A 72 1.02 15.07 -2.05
N THR A 73 2.06 15.17 -1.21
CA THR A 73 2.35 16.37 -0.39
C THR A 73 2.68 17.58 -1.26
N GLN A 74 3.29 17.37 -2.42
CA GLN A 74 3.58 18.45 -3.38
C GLN A 74 2.35 18.76 -4.24
N GLN A 75 1.56 17.74 -4.60
CA GLN A 75 0.40 17.88 -5.48
C GLN A 75 -0.80 18.53 -4.77
N TYR A 76 -1.10 18.12 -3.53
CA TYR A 76 -2.29 18.55 -2.80
C TYR A 76 -1.91 19.40 -1.59
N LYS A 77 -2.07 20.72 -1.72
CA LYS A 77 -1.83 21.68 -0.62
C LYS A 77 -2.84 21.53 0.53
N ASP A 78 -4.07 21.17 0.23
CA ASP A 78 -5.08 20.88 1.25
C ASP A 78 -4.82 19.48 1.84
N PRO A 79 -4.48 19.35 3.13
CA PRO A 79 -4.18 18.05 3.74
C PRO A 79 -5.38 17.10 3.72
N TYR A 80 -6.61 17.63 3.70
CA TYR A 80 -7.82 16.81 3.60
C TYR A 80 -7.91 16.14 2.23
N LEU A 81 -7.77 16.91 1.15
CA LEU A 81 -7.74 16.36 -0.20
C LEU A 81 -6.54 15.44 -0.41
N ARG A 82 -5.37 15.80 0.12
CA ARG A 82 -4.17 14.96 0.09
C ARG A 82 -4.43 13.58 0.67
N TYR A 83 -5.03 13.51 1.86
CA TYR A 83 -5.31 12.23 2.52
C TYR A 83 -6.32 11.39 1.73
N ILE A 84 -7.42 12.01 1.28
CA ILE A 84 -8.45 11.33 0.49
C ILE A 84 -7.86 10.75 -0.80
N PHE A 85 -7.17 11.58 -1.60
CA PHE A 85 -6.67 11.15 -2.91
C PHE A 85 -5.47 10.21 -2.80
N HIS A 86 -4.64 10.32 -1.75
CA HIS A 86 -3.57 9.35 -1.49
C HIS A 86 -4.14 7.92 -1.34
N HIS A 87 -5.14 7.76 -0.48
CA HIS A 87 -5.74 6.44 -0.25
C HIS A 87 -6.59 5.96 -1.43
N CYS A 88 -7.27 6.86 -2.14
CA CYS A 88 -7.95 6.50 -3.41
C CYS A 88 -6.94 6.04 -4.46
N GLN A 89 -5.80 6.72 -4.61
CA GLN A 89 -4.72 6.35 -5.53
C GLN A 89 -4.14 4.97 -5.20
N ARG A 90 -3.98 4.68 -3.90
CA ARG A 90 -3.54 3.36 -3.43
C ARG A 90 -4.51 2.26 -3.84
N LEU A 91 -5.79 2.44 -3.56
CA LEU A 91 -6.83 1.48 -3.95
C LEU A 91 -6.92 1.31 -5.47
N TYR A 92 -6.91 2.42 -6.22
CA TYR A 92 -6.90 2.41 -7.67
C TYR A 92 -5.75 1.58 -8.23
N HIS A 93 -4.56 1.73 -7.67
CA HIS A 93 -3.40 0.99 -8.13
C HIS A 93 -3.50 -0.51 -7.85
N ILE A 94 -3.97 -0.88 -6.65
CA ILE A 94 -4.20 -2.27 -6.28
C ILE A 94 -5.12 -2.94 -7.30
N LEU A 95 -6.27 -2.30 -7.59
CA LEU A 95 -7.27 -2.84 -8.50
C LEU A 95 -6.79 -2.86 -9.95
N LEU A 96 -6.12 -1.80 -10.40
CA LEU A 96 -5.63 -1.67 -11.77
C LEU A 96 -4.56 -2.72 -12.11
N GLU A 97 -3.54 -2.83 -11.27
CA GLU A 97 -2.41 -3.74 -11.51
C GLU A 97 -2.66 -5.16 -11.01
N GLN A 98 -3.81 -5.38 -10.36
CA GLN A 98 -4.11 -6.58 -9.59
C GLN A 98 -2.97 -6.87 -8.61
N SER A 99 -2.46 -5.83 -7.95
CA SER A 99 -1.34 -5.98 -7.01
C SER A 99 -1.78 -6.77 -5.79
N PHE A 100 -0.93 -7.68 -5.32
CA PHE A 100 -1.19 -8.41 -4.09
C PHE A 100 -1.37 -7.47 -2.90
N VAL A 101 -2.49 -7.61 -2.19
CA VAL A 101 -2.79 -6.81 -1.00
C VAL A 101 -1.97 -7.35 0.17
N ILE A 102 -0.76 -6.83 0.37
CA ILE A 102 0.14 -7.29 1.45
C ILE A 102 -0.45 -7.10 2.84
N ALA A 103 -1.42 -6.19 2.97
CA ALA A 103 -2.21 -6.00 4.17
C ALA A 103 -3.00 -7.26 4.56
N ARG A 104 -3.17 -8.28 3.70
CA ARG A 104 -3.74 -9.58 4.13
C ARG A 104 -2.81 -10.35 5.07
N VAL A 105 -1.51 -10.12 4.95
CA VAL A 105 -0.46 -10.90 5.62
C VAL A 105 0.17 -10.11 6.75
N ILE A 106 0.35 -8.80 6.57
CA ILE A 106 1.08 -7.94 7.51
C ILE A 106 0.16 -6.84 8.05
N PRO A 107 0.18 -6.54 9.36
CA PRO A 107 1.08 -7.10 10.36
C PRO A 107 0.68 -8.52 10.78
N ASN A 108 1.69 -9.39 10.93
CA ASN A 108 1.59 -10.69 11.56
C ASN A 108 2.90 -10.91 12.32
N GLU A 109 2.83 -10.88 13.65
CA GLU A 109 4.00 -10.92 14.52
C GLU A 109 4.82 -12.20 14.35
N SER A 110 4.16 -13.34 14.10
CA SER A 110 4.86 -14.61 13.83
C SER A 110 5.76 -14.50 12.59
N ILE A 111 5.30 -13.82 11.53
CA ILE A 111 6.10 -13.62 10.32
C ILE A 111 7.27 -12.69 10.62
N LEU A 112 7.02 -11.60 11.35
CA LEU A 112 8.06 -10.63 11.69
C LEU A 112 9.15 -11.23 12.60
N ILE A 113 8.77 -12.11 13.54
CA ILE A 113 9.71 -12.82 14.43
C ILE A 113 10.59 -13.80 13.64
N GLN A 114 10.05 -14.43 12.59
CA GLN A 114 10.77 -15.40 11.75
C GLN A 114 11.62 -14.74 10.65
N ALA A 115 11.43 -13.45 10.38
CA ALA A 115 12.27 -12.70 9.46
C ALA A 115 13.60 -12.35 10.12
N GLY A 116 14.67 -12.40 9.34
CA GLY A 116 15.99 -11.96 9.76
C GLY A 116 16.03 -10.45 10.00
N ASP A 117 16.94 -10.04 10.89
CA ASP A 117 17.07 -8.66 11.38
C ASP A 117 17.14 -7.63 10.23
N TYR A 118 17.82 -7.97 9.14
CA TYR A 118 17.95 -7.08 7.98
C TYR A 118 16.59 -6.65 7.41
N TYR A 119 15.65 -7.58 7.22
CA TYR A 119 14.33 -7.26 6.68
C TYR A 119 13.38 -6.72 7.73
N ARG A 120 13.43 -7.26 8.96
CA ARG A 120 12.63 -6.76 10.09
C ARG A 120 12.91 -5.29 10.37
N ASP A 121 14.18 -4.90 10.51
CA ASP A 121 14.56 -3.50 10.79
C ASP A 121 14.22 -2.56 9.63
N ARG A 122 14.27 -3.04 8.38
CA ARG A 122 13.84 -2.25 7.22
C ARG A 122 12.34 -2.07 7.20
N PHE A 123 11.59 -3.12 7.54
CA PHE A 123 10.14 -3.09 7.62
C PHE A 123 9.65 -2.15 8.71
N ASP A 124 10.19 -2.27 9.93
CA ASP A 124 9.81 -1.43 11.06
C ASP A 124 10.05 0.05 10.77
N ARG A 125 11.18 0.37 10.12
CA ARG A 125 11.49 1.74 9.71
C ARG A 125 10.47 2.28 8.71
N VAL A 126 10.20 1.56 7.61
CA VAL A 126 9.28 2.08 6.59
C VAL A 126 7.83 2.13 7.09
N LEU A 127 7.41 1.14 7.88
CA LEU A 127 6.08 1.12 8.47
C LEU A 127 5.91 2.32 9.41
N LYS A 128 6.88 2.57 10.30
CA LYS A 128 6.85 3.71 11.21
C LYS A 128 6.82 5.04 10.47
N GLN A 129 7.58 5.18 9.39
CA GLN A 129 7.55 6.39 8.55
C GLN A 129 6.17 6.61 7.91
N TYR A 130 5.58 5.55 7.35
CA TYR A 130 4.25 5.66 6.73
C TYR A 130 3.13 5.91 7.76
N GLN A 131 3.21 5.29 8.93
CA GLN A 131 2.30 5.56 10.05
C GLN A 131 2.45 7.00 10.55
N GLN A 132 3.67 7.50 10.65
CA GLN A 132 3.94 8.89 11.04
C GLN A 132 3.37 9.87 10.02
N TRP A 133 3.54 9.62 8.71
CA TRP A 133 2.95 10.46 7.67
C TRP A 133 1.42 10.50 7.75
N ASN A 134 0.78 9.34 7.99
CA ASN A 134 -0.68 9.27 8.18
C ASN A 134 -1.12 10.08 9.39
N ALA A 135 -0.50 9.84 10.56
CA ALA A 135 -0.83 10.54 11.79
C ALA A 135 -0.62 12.06 11.68
N GLN A 136 0.50 12.48 11.07
CA GLN A 136 0.79 13.90 10.86
C GLN A 136 -0.24 14.55 9.93
N THR A 137 -0.58 13.89 8.81
CA THR A 137 -1.59 14.42 7.88
C THR A 137 -2.95 14.55 8.55
N LEU A 138 -3.36 13.59 9.39
CA LEU A 138 -4.60 13.69 10.17
C LEU A 138 -4.58 14.86 11.16
N THR A 139 -3.45 15.09 11.84
CA THR A 139 -3.28 16.27 12.71
C THR A 139 -3.40 17.57 11.92
N GLU A 140 -2.82 17.66 10.72
CA GLU A 140 -2.92 18.84 9.84
C GLU A 140 -4.35 19.08 9.34
N ILE A 141 -5.15 18.03 9.13
CA ILE A 141 -6.58 18.15 8.79
C ILE A 141 -7.39 18.76 9.93
N GLY A 142 -6.98 18.47 11.17
CA GLY A 142 -7.59 18.92 12.41
C GLY A 142 -7.99 17.73 13.29
N VAL A 143 -7.58 17.77 14.57
CA VAL A 143 -7.90 16.75 15.56
C VAL A 143 -9.36 16.89 15.99
N VAL A 144 -10.08 15.76 16.03
CA VAL A 144 -11.44 15.67 16.55
C VAL A 144 -11.44 14.66 17.70
N ASP A 145 -11.70 15.15 18.91
CA ASP A 145 -11.64 14.36 20.14
C ASP A 145 -12.70 13.24 20.20
N GLY A 146 -12.49 12.32 21.14
CA GLY A 146 -13.45 11.27 21.52
C GLY A 146 -13.12 9.86 21.02
N PHE A 147 -12.31 9.71 19.96
CA PHE A 147 -11.92 8.39 19.43
C PHE A 147 -10.46 8.37 18.94
N ASN A 148 -9.84 7.18 18.91
CA ASN A 148 -8.57 6.99 18.22
C ASN A 148 -8.79 6.93 16.70
N ARG A 149 -8.91 8.11 16.09
CA ARG A 149 -9.22 8.27 14.66
C ARG A 149 -8.17 7.62 13.75
N ASN A 150 -6.90 7.66 14.15
CA ASN A 150 -5.81 7.07 13.38
C ASN A 150 -5.95 5.54 13.30
N GLU A 151 -6.22 4.88 14.43
CA GLU A 151 -6.45 3.44 14.48
C GLU A 151 -7.68 3.03 13.67
N LEU A 152 -8.81 3.72 13.88
CA LEU A 152 -10.06 3.47 13.13
C LEU A 152 -9.88 3.59 11.62
N LEU A 153 -9.14 4.61 11.16
CA LEU A 153 -8.85 4.78 9.74
C LEU A 153 -7.90 3.70 9.22
N CYS A 154 -6.85 3.33 9.97
CA CYS A 154 -5.95 2.25 9.58
C CYS A 154 -6.70 0.93 9.36
N ASP A 155 -7.60 0.57 10.27
CA ASP A 155 -8.41 -0.65 10.18
C ASP A 155 -9.39 -0.59 9.01
N TYR A 156 -10.08 0.53 8.84
CA TYR A 156 -10.98 0.74 7.72
C TYR A 156 -10.26 0.65 6.37
N LEU A 157 -9.13 1.35 6.22
CA LEU A 157 -8.35 1.37 4.98
C LEU A 157 -7.84 -0.03 4.63
N ARG A 158 -7.33 -0.77 5.63
CA ARG A 158 -6.94 -2.17 5.50
C ARG A 158 -8.10 -3.02 4.99
N GLY A 159 -9.25 -2.96 5.66
CA GLY A 159 -10.44 -3.73 5.28
C GLY A 159 -10.96 -3.36 3.90
N ALA A 160 -11.00 -2.07 3.57
CA ALA A 160 -11.47 -1.57 2.28
C ALA A 160 -10.61 -2.08 1.11
N MET A 161 -9.28 -2.09 1.26
CA MET A 161 -8.38 -2.65 0.24
C MET A 161 -8.63 -4.15 0.01
N ILE A 162 -8.73 -4.92 1.10
CA ILE A 162 -8.97 -6.37 1.06
C ILE A 162 -10.34 -6.67 0.42
N ASN A 163 -11.40 -6.02 0.91
CA ASN A 163 -12.76 -6.27 0.45
C ASN A 163 -12.98 -5.83 -1.00
N SER A 164 -12.38 -4.72 -1.43
CA SER A 164 -12.48 -4.25 -2.82
C SER A 164 -11.77 -5.22 -3.78
N ASP A 165 -10.61 -5.73 -3.36
CA ASP A 165 -9.87 -6.74 -4.11
C ASP A 165 -10.63 -8.09 -4.16
N ASP A 166 -11.21 -8.54 -3.05
CA ASP A 166 -12.01 -9.78 -3.00
C ASP A 166 -13.30 -9.69 -3.83
N ALA A 167 -13.97 -8.54 -3.78
CA ALA A 167 -15.17 -8.28 -4.57
C ALA A 167 -14.87 -7.99 -6.05
N GLN A 168 -13.59 -8.06 -6.47
CA GLN A 168 -13.15 -7.77 -7.84
C GLN A 168 -13.68 -6.44 -8.36
N LYS A 169 -13.68 -5.41 -7.50
CA LYS A 169 -14.14 -4.07 -7.88
C LYS A 169 -13.32 -3.54 -9.05
N HIS A 170 -13.99 -2.85 -9.97
CA HIS A 170 -13.32 -2.31 -11.14
C HIS A 170 -12.56 -1.02 -10.77
N TYR A 171 -11.30 -0.90 -11.19
CA TYR A 171 -10.46 0.26 -10.86
C TYR A 171 -11.03 1.59 -11.40
N ASN A 172 -11.89 1.55 -12.42
CA ASN A 172 -12.50 2.72 -13.06
C ASN A 172 -13.91 3.06 -12.52
N ASP A 173 -14.20 2.71 -11.27
CA ASP A 173 -15.50 2.96 -10.62
C ASP A 173 -15.45 4.25 -9.78
N ALA A 174 -15.97 5.35 -10.33
CA ALA A 174 -16.00 6.64 -9.63
C ALA A 174 -16.86 6.60 -8.36
N GLU A 175 -17.93 5.80 -8.34
CA GLU A 175 -18.84 5.72 -7.21
C GLU A 175 -18.17 5.02 -6.02
N MET A 176 -17.37 3.99 -6.28
CA MET A 176 -16.54 3.35 -5.26
C MET A 176 -15.61 4.35 -4.57
N TYR A 177 -14.88 5.18 -5.31
CA TYR A 177 -13.98 6.17 -4.69
C TYR A 177 -14.73 7.27 -3.96
N TYR A 178 -15.90 7.67 -4.45
CA TYR A 178 -16.76 8.63 -3.76
C TYR A 178 -17.26 8.08 -2.42
N GLN A 179 -17.73 6.82 -2.37
CA GLN A 179 -18.12 6.15 -1.13
C GLN A 179 -16.92 5.94 -0.20
N PHE A 180 -15.77 5.59 -0.75
CA PHE A 180 -14.53 5.44 0.01
C PHE A 180 -14.10 6.76 0.68
N SER A 181 -14.19 7.88 -0.06
CA SER A 181 -13.97 9.23 0.45
C SER A 181 -14.98 9.65 1.51
N TYR A 182 -16.25 9.27 1.35
CA TYR A 182 -17.30 9.50 2.34
C TYR A 182 -16.94 8.86 3.68
N ALA A 183 -16.67 7.55 3.67
CA ALA A 183 -16.33 6.81 4.86
C ALA A 183 -15.08 7.37 5.55
N MET A 184 -14.00 7.67 4.80
CA MET A 184 -12.82 8.32 5.38
C MET A 184 -13.17 9.66 6.05
N THR A 185 -14.01 10.47 5.43
CA THR A 185 -14.43 11.77 5.99
C THR A 185 -15.19 11.61 7.32
N GLN A 186 -16.10 10.64 7.39
CA GLN A 186 -16.83 10.33 8.63
C GLN A 186 -15.90 9.79 9.71
N LEU A 187 -15.00 8.87 9.34
CA LEU A 187 -14.06 8.25 10.29
C LEU A 187 -13.04 9.24 10.83
N MET A 188 -12.63 10.23 10.03
CA MET A 188 -11.81 11.37 10.49
C MET A 188 -12.56 12.31 11.45
N GLY A 189 -13.89 12.22 11.56
CA GLY A 189 -14.71 13.09 12.41
C GLY A 189 -15.11 14.42 11.75
N HIS A 190 -14.91 14.55 10.44
CA HIS A 190 -15.09 15.81 9.69
C HIS A 190 -16.34 15.78 8.81
N SER A 191 -17.47 15.28 9.34
CA SER A 191 -18.73 15.12 8.60
C SER A 191 -19.28 16.43 7.99
N HIS A 192 -18.85 17.58 8.53
CA HIS A 192 -19.20 18.91 8.06
C HIS A 192 -18.32 19.41 6.90
N LYS A 193 -17.17 18.79 6.62
CA LYS A 193 -16.29 19.20 5.52
C LYS A 193 -16.96 18.90 4.18
N ARG A 194 -16.78 19.82 3.23
CA ARG A 194 -17.24 19.63 1.86
C ARG A 194 -16.34 18.62 1.15
N MET A 195 -16.86 17.43 0.96
CA MET A 195 -16.15 16.35 0.26
C MET A 195 -16.01 16.61 -1.25
N PRO A 196 -15.02 15.98 -1.92
CA PRO A 196 -15.01 15.88 -3.37
C PRO A 196 -16.31 15.28 -3.89
N THR A 197 -16.91 15.91 -4.90
CA THR A 197 -18.14 15.39 -5.51
C THR A 197 -17.81 14.22 -6.44
N ILE A 198 -18.82 13.42 -6.80
CA ILE A 198 -18.68 12.34 -7.79
C ILE A 198 -18.05 12.83 -9.10
N LYS A 199 -18.35 14.05 -9.55
CA LYS A 199 -17.75 14.65 -10.76
C LYS A 199 -16.24 14.80 -10.66
N VAL A 200 -15.72 15.07 -9.46
CA VAL A 200 -14.28 15.16 -9.23
C VAL A 200 -13.62 13.79 -9.41
N PHE A 201 -14.26 12.72 -8.94
CA PHE A 201 -13.74 11.36 -9.15
C PHE A 201 -13.82 10.90 -10.61
N VAL A 202 -14.88 11.27 -11.33
CA VAL A 202 -14.96 11.02 -12.79
C VAL A 202 -13.80 11.70 -13.52
N GLN A 203 -13.53 12.98 -13.22
CA GLN A 203 -12.40 13.69 -13.83
C GLN A 203 -11.06 13.08 -13.41
N TRP A 204 -10.88 12.80 -12.12
CA TRP A 204 -9.66 12.19 -11.60
C TRP A 204 -9.33 10.86 -12.29
N LEU A 205 -10.34 10.03 -12.58
CA LEU A 205 -10.16 8.79 -13.33
C LEU A 205 -9.83 9.04 -14.81
N ALA A 206 -10.46 10.02 -15.45
CA ALA A 206 -10.15 10.41 -16.84
C ALA A 206 -8.69 10.86 -16.98
N ASP A 207 -8.21 11.72 -16.09
CA ASP A 207 -6.82 12.20 -16.09
C ASP A 207 -5.80 11.03 -15.96
N LYS A 208 -6.17 9.99 -15.19
CA LYS A 208 -5.36 8.77 -15.01
C LYS A 208 -5.36 7.86 -16.24
N GLN A 209 -6.35 7.96 -17.12
CA GLN A 209 -6.38 7.23 -18.39
C GLN A 209 -5.56 7.96 -19.44
N GLU A 210 -5.68 9.28 -19.52
CA GLU A 210 -4.88 10.11 -20.45
C GLU A 210 -3.39 10.04 -20.15
N SER A 211 -3.00 9.98 -18.88
CA SER A 211 -1.59 9.82 -18.47
C SER A 211 -0.97 8.46 -18.81
N LYS A 212 -1.74 7.52 -19.39
CA LYS A 212 -1.26 6.19 -19.83
C LYS A 212 -1.15 6.06 -21.35
N GLY A 213 -1.69 7.01 -22.11
CA GLY A 213 -1.57 7.09 -23.58
C GLY A 213 -0.29 7.80 -23.98
#